data_AF-A0A524QWZ6-F1
#
_entry.id   AF-A0A524QWZ6-F1
#
_cell.length_a   1.000
_cell.length_b   1.000
_cell.length_c   1.000
_cell.angle_alpha   90.00
_cell.angle_beta   90.00
_cell.angle_gamma   90.00
#
_symmetry.space_group_name_H-M   'P 1'
#
loop_
_entity.id
_entity.type
_entity.pdbx_description
1 polymer ?
#
loop_
_entity_poly.entity_id
_entity_poly.type
_entity_poly.pdbx_seq_one_letter_code
_entity_poly.pdbx_strand_id
1 'polypeptide(L)'
;MIDKQKALSSVNAMPPLPISQGWMGWNRTGEWRYFDPVHENHLSPCNHACPAGEDIQSFVSLLGQRKFREAYDTIRESNPLPAVCGRVCN
;
A
#
# COMPACT_ATOMS: atom_id res chain seq x y z
N MET A 1 15.75 -6.41 28.47
CA MET A 1 14.66 -6.22 27.48
C MET A 1 15.29 -5.51 26.30
N ILE A 2 15.65 -6.26 25.27
CA ILE A 2 16.35 -5.71 24.08
C ILE A 2 15.31 -5.01 23.23
N ASP A 3 15.57 -3.76 22.87
CA ASP A 3 14.70 -2.95 22.01
C ASP A 3 14.66 -3.60 20.62
N LYS A 4 13.59 -4.36 20.33
CA LYS A 4 13.54 -5.29 19.19
C LYS A 4 13.26 -4.61 17.85
N GLN A 5 13.07 -3.28 17.82
CA GLN A 5 12.48 -2.59 16.68
C GLN A 5 13.30 -1.36 16.30
N LYS A 6 14.07 -1.47 15.22
CA LYS A 6 14.80 -0.33 14.64
C LYS A 6 14.40 -0.17 13.19
N ALA A 7 13.71 0.93 12.87
CA ALA A 7 13.44 1.31 11.49
C ALA A 7 14.77 1.71 10.82
N LEU A 8 15.16 0.99 9.77
CA LEU A 8 16.34 1.33 8.99
C LEU A 8 15.95 2.33 7.89
N SER A 9 16.64 3.46 7.83
CA SER A 9 16.43 4.49 6.81
C SER A 9 17.28 4.28 5.55
N SER A 10 18.33 3.44 5.61
CA SER A 10 19.16 3.08 4.45
C SER A 10 19.86 1.73 4.66
N VAL A 11 20.28 1.09 3.57
CA VAL A 11 21.00 -0.21 3.60
C VAL A 11 22.30 -0.12 4.40
N ASN A 12 22.98 1.03 4.32
CA ASN A 12 24.23 1.27 5.05
C ASN A 12 24.02 1.47 6.56
N ALA A 13 22.79 1.73 6.99
CA ALA A 13 22.45 1.83 8.42
C ALA A 13 22.12 0.47 9.05
N MET A 14 22.16 -0.62 8.28
CA MET A 14 21.85 -1.96 8.76
C MET A 14 22.91 -2.43 9.78
N PRO A 15 22.52 -2.80 11.02
CA PRO A 15 23.47 -3.33 11.98
C PRO A 15 23.98 -4.71 11.52
N PRO A 16 25.18 -5.13 11.94
CA PRO A 16 25.64 -6.49 11.69
C PRO A 16 24.68 -7.48 12.37
N LEU A 17 23.98 -8.26 11.55
CA LEU A 17 23.06 -9.30 12.04
C LEU A 17 23.77 -10.66 12.04
N PRO A 18 23.60 -11.47 13.10
CA PRO A 18 23.94 -12.88 12.99
C PRO A 18 23.00 -13.49 11.95
N ILE A 19 23.52 -14.10 10.90
CA ILE A 19 22.75 -14.91 9.94
C ILE A 19 23.13 -16.38 10.14
N SER A 20 22.14 -17.27 10.25
CA SER A 20 22.47 -18.70 10.32
C SER A 20 22.95 -19.16 8.95
N GLN A 21 24.23 -19.52 8.86
CA GLN A 21 24.83 -20.05 7.63
C GLN A 21 24.45 -21.53 7.37
N GLY A 22 23.64 -22.15 8.24
CA GLY A 22 23.23 -23.56 8.16
C GLY A 22 21.72 -23.77 8.34
N TRP A 23 21.24 -24.97 8.02
CA TRP A 23 19.82 -25.35 8.09
C TRP A 23 19.36 -25.52 9.55
N MET A 24 18.55 -24.59 10.06
CA MET A 24 18.11 -24.54 11.46
C MET A 24 16.67 -25.05 11.69
N GLY A 25 16.14 -25.91 10.82
CA GLY A 25 14.77 -26.44 10.88
C GLY A 25 14.39 -27.26 12.13
N TRP A 26 15.34 -27.58 13.01
CA TRP A 26 15.06 -28.23 14.31
C TRP A 26 14.74 -27.24 15.43
N ASN A 27 15.14 -25.96 15.29
CA ASN A 27 14.80 -24.90 16.22
C ASN A 27 13.40 -24.37 15.90
N ARG A 28 12.46 -24.49 16.85
CA ARG A 28 11.08 -23.97 16.71
C ARG A 28 10.89 -22.55 17.26
N THR A 29 11.92 -21.70 17.29
CA THR A 29 11.75 -20.28 17.64
C THR A 29 11.64 -19.40 16.39
N GLY A 30 10.51 -18.70 16.26
CA GLY A 30 10.26 -17.65 15.27
C GLY A 30 11.06 -16.38 15.54
N GLU A 31 12.39 -16.48 15.51
CA GLU A 31 13.29 -15.49 16.09
C GLU A 31 13.96 -14.53 15.07
N TRP A 32 13.36 -14.30 13.90
CA TRP A 32 14.09 -13.68 12.79
C TRP A 32 13.41 -12.49 12.10
N ARG A 33 12.53 -11.76 12.80
CA ARG A 33 12.14 -10.41 12.35
C ARG A 33 12.86 -9.36 13.21
N TYR A 34 14.07 -9.01 12.79
CA TYR A 34 14.82 -7.84 13.29
C TYR A 34 14.30 -6.52 12.70
N PHE A 35 13.49 -6.61 11.64
CA PHE A 35 12.98 -5.47 10.89
C PHE A 35 11.47 -5.51 10.84
N ASP A 36 10.87 -4.38 11.18
CA ASP A 36 9.50 -4.10 10.82
C ASP A 36 9.48 -3.54 9.40
N PRO A 37 8.60 -4.04 8.52
CA PRO A 37 8.42 -3.44 7.21
C PRO A 37 7.93 -1.99 7.39
N VAL A 38 8.67 -1.05 6.81
CA VAL A 38 8.20 0.33 6.70
C VAL A 38 7.04 0.32 5.72
N HIS A 39 5.86 0.75 6.17
CA HIS A 39 4.71 0.90 5.30
C HIS A 39 4.86 2.21 4.55
N GLU A 40 5.24 2.11 3.27
CA GLU A 40 5.25 3.24 2.35
C GLU A 40 3.89 3.37 1.69
N ASN A 41 3.32 4.58 1.75
CA ASN A 41 2.08 4.89 1.05
C ASN A 41 2.41 5.24 -0.40
N HIS A 42 2.08 4.32 -1.31
CA HIS A 42 2.10 4.58 -2.74
C HIS A 42 0.70 4.90 -3.25
N LEU A 43 0.62 5.49 -4.45
CA LEU A 43 -0.64 5.56 -5.17
C LEU A 43 -1.14 4.15 -5.44
N SER A 44 -2.45 3.95 -5.26
CA SER A 44 -3.07 2.67 -5.58
C SER A 44 -2.83 2.32 -7.05
N PRO A 45 -2.65 1.04 -7.39
CA PRO A 45 -2.34 0.64 -8.77
C PRO A 45 -3.43 1.07 -9.76
N CYS A 46 -4.70 1.08 -9.32
CA CYS A 46 -5.80 1.57 -10.14
C CYS A 46 -5.70 3.07 -10.43
N ASN A 47 -5.40 3.90 -9.43
CA ASN A 47 -5.25 5.34 -9.61
C ASN A 47 -4.01 5.66 -10.47
N HIS A 48 -2.89 4.97 -10.22
CA HIS A 48 -1.68 5.11 -11.03
C HIS A 48 -1.87 4.70 -12.50
N ALA A 49 -2.74 3.72 -12.77
CA ALA A 49 -3.06 3.30 -14.13
C ALA A 49 -4.05 4.24 -14.85
N CYS A 50 -4.85 5.01 -14.11
CA CYS A 50 -5.87 5.87 -14.69
C CYS A 50 -5.22 7.10 -15.35
N PRO A 51 -5.36 7.28 -16.68
CA PRO A 51 -4.78 8.44 -17.36
C PRO A 51 -5.45 9.77 -16.95
N ALA A 52 -6.68 9.72 -16.43
CA ALA A 52 -7.39 10.89 -15.92
C ALA A 52 -7.05 11.23 -14.46
N GLY A 53 -6.27 10.40 -13.77
CA GLY A 53 -5.86 10.63 -12.38
C GLY A 53 -7.03 10.65 -11.38
N GLU A 54 -8.07 9.85 -11.64
CA GLU A 54 -9.25 9.77 -10.77
C GLU A 54 -8.94 9.09 -9.44
N ASP A 55 -9.48 9.61 -8.32
CA ASP A 55 -9.39 8.94 -7.03
C ASP A 55 -10.38 7.76 -6.91
N ILE A 56 -10.00 6.65 -7.54
CA ILE A 56 -10.78 5.41 -7.58
C ILE A 56 -10.94 4.80 -6.19
N GLN A 57 -9.94 4.96 -5.30
CA GLN A 57 -10.02 4.39 -3.95
C GLN A 57 -11.12 5.07 -3.13
N SER A 58 -11.15 6.40 -3.14
CA SER A 58 -12.20 7.16 -2.46
C SER A 58 -13.57 6.88 -3.05
N PHE A 59 -13.67 6.81 -4.39
CA PHE A 59 -14.91 6.44 -5.07
C PHE A 59 -15.47 5.09 -4.61
N VAL A 60 -14.66 4.03 -4.63
CA VAL A 60 -15.08 2.68 -4.22
C VAL A 60 -15.43 2.62 -2.74
N SER A 61 -14.68 3.33 -1.89
CA SER A 61 -14.98 3.43 -0.46
C SER A 61 -16.35 4.08 -0.19
N LEU A 62 -16.64 5.20 -0.85
CA LEU A 62 -17.91 5.92 -0.73
C LEU A 62 -19.10 5.10 -1.28
N LEU A 63 -18.89 4.36 -2.37
CA LEU A 63 -19.88 3.40 -2.86
C LEU A 63 -20.18 2.30 -1.84
N GLY A 64 -19.16 1.74 -1.19
CA GLY A 64 -19.33 0.75 -0.12
C GLY A 64 -20.15 1.29 1.06
N GLN A 65 -20.04 2.59 1.33
CA GLN A 65 -20.81 3.31 2.34
C GLN A 65 -22.21 3.77 1.85
N ARG A 66 -22.61 3.42 0.61
CA ARG A 66 -23.84 3.87 -0.06
C ARG A 66 -23.98 5.39 -0.23
N LYS A 67 -22.86 6.11 -0.21
CA LYS A 67 -22.79 7.57 -0.43
C LYS A 67 -22.62 7.89 -1.91
N PHE A 68 -23.62 7.55 -2.72
CA PHE A 68 -23.53 7.62 -4.18
C PHE A 68 -23.24 9.02 -4.72
N ARG A 69 -23.79 10.04 -4.08
CA ARG A 69 -23.60 11.43 -4.52
C ARG A 69 -22.16 11.89 -4.30
N GLU A 70 -21.63 11.70 -3.09
CA GLU A 70 -20.23 12.01 -2.74
C GLU A 70 -19.26 11.24 -3.64
N ALA A 71 -19.56 9.95 -3.92
CA ALA A 71 -18.75 9.15 -4.82
C ALA A 71 -18.72 9.75 -6.24
N TYR A 72 -19.88 10.09 -6.80
CA TYR A 72 -19.96 10.71 -8.12
C TYR A 72 -19.24 12.06 -8.19
N ASP A 73 -19.42 12.91 -7.17
CA ASP A 73 -18.80 14.23 -7.14
C ASP A 73 -17.26 14.11 -7.04
N THR A 74 -16.73 13.11 -6.31
CA THR A 74 -15.29 12.82 -6.22
C THR A 74 -14.67 12.54 -7.60
N ILE A 75 -15.26 11.66 -8.41
CA ILE A 75 -14.73 11.38 -9.76
C ILE A 75 -14.88 12.61 -10.67
N ARG A 76 -15.99 13.34 -10.53
CA ARG A 76 -16.30 14.50 -11.36
C ARG A 76 -15.29 15.64 -11.19
N GLU A 77 -14.61 15.73 -10.05
CA GLU A 77 -13.53 16.70 -9.82
C GLU A 77 -12.35 16.52 -10.78
N SER A 78 -11.96 15.27 -11.04
CA SER A 78 -10.87 14.91 -11.95
C SER A 78 -11.33 14.70 -13.40
N ASN A 79 -12.55 14.19 -13.60
CA ASN A 79 -13.08 13.84 -14.92
C ASN A 79 -14.43 14.49 -15.19
N PRO A 80 -14.55 15.40 -16.17
CA PRO A 80 -15.83 16.06 -16.49
C PRO A 80 -16.86 15.13 -17.15
N LEU A 81 -16.43 13.95 -17.66
CA LEU A 81 -17.26 12.99 -18.39
C LEU A 81 -17.26 11.59 -17.74
N PRO A 82 -17.53 11.47 -16.42
CA PRO A 82 -17.34 10.22 -15.68
C PRO A 82 -18.28 9.10 -16.17
N ALA A 83 -19.48 9.47 -16.60
CA ALA A 83 -20.48 8.52 -17.11
C ALA A 83 -20.08 7.90 -18.46
N VAL A 84 -19.32 8.62 -19.28
CA VAL A 84 -18.85 8.11 -20.59
C VAL A 84 -17.59 7.29 -20.36
N CYS A 85 -16.59 7.83 -19.65
CA CYS A 85 -15.34 7.15 -19.33
C CYS A 85 -15.58 5.82 -18.61
N GLY A 86 -16.50 5.78 -17.63
CA GLY A 86 -16.86 4.54 -16.93
C GLY A 86 -17.51 3.46 -17.80
N ARG A 87 -17.90 3.76 -19.05
CA ARG A 87 -18.43 2.79 -20.02
C ARG A 87 -17.45 2.40 -21.11
N VAL A 88 -16.51 3.27 -21.46
CA VAL A 88 -15.68 3.11 -22.68
C VAL A 88 -14.18 3.00 -22.42
N CYS A 89 -13.71 3.34 -21.22
CA CYS A 89 -12.30 3.17 -20.86
C CYS A 89 -11.93 1.68 -20.80
N ASN A 90 -10.73 1.37 -21.29
CA ASN A 90 -10.13 0.03 -21.26
C ASN A 90 -9.19 -0.13 -20.07
#